data_AF-A0AB73K5J1-F1
#
_entry.id   AF-A0AB73K5J1-F1
#
_cell.length_a   1.000
_cell.length_b   1.000
_cell.length_c   1.000
_cell.angle_alpha   90.00
_cell.angle_beta   90.00
_cell.angle_gamma   90.00
#
_symmetry.space_group_name_H-M   'P 1'
#
loop_
_entity.id
_entity.type
_entity.pdbx_description
1 polymer ?
#
loop_
_entity_poly.entity_id
_entity_poly.type
_entity_poly.pdbx_seq_one_letter_code
_entity_poly.pdbx_strand_id
1 'polypeptide(L)' 'MEKINIRGAINSLKVEGGVLKFPKPLYRPSIIRSIAGQITSDSGKKFNVSASLNETIVKRVM' A
#
# COMPACT_ATOMS: atom_id res chain seq x y z
N MET A 1 13.82 -0.93 -15.21
CA MET A 1 13.13 -0.44 -14.00
C MET A 1 12.04 -1.43 -13.66
N GLU A 2 12.24 -2.25 -12.62
CA GLU A 2 11.27 -3.27 -12.24
C GLU A 2 10.00 -2.61 -11.68
N LYS A 3 8.83 -3.03 -12.20
CA LYS A 3 7.53 -2.62 -11.66
C LYS A 3 7.27 -3.40 -10.39
N ILE A 4 7.05 -2.69 -9.28
CA ILE A 4 6.68 -3.29 -8.00
C ILE A 4 5.28 -3.90 -8.15
N ASN A 5 5.13 -5.16 -7.74
CA ASN A 5 3.80 -5.74 -7.56
C ASN A 5 3.16 -5.12 -6.31
N ILE A 6 2.31 -4.11 -6.52
CA ILE A 6 1.68 -3.32 -5.43
C ILE A 6 0.95 -4.24 -4.45
N ARG A 7 0.18 -5.22 -4.94
CA ARG A 7 -0.60 -6.13 -4.09
C ARG A 7 0.29 -7.02 -3.24
N GLY A 8 1.30 -7.65 -3.85
CA GLY A 8 2.26 -8.49 -3.13
C GLY A 8 3.04 -7.69 -2.09
N ALA A 9 3.46 -6.48 -2.43
CA ALA A 9 4.24 -5.62 -1.53
C ALA A 9 3.42 -5.09 -0.34
N ILE A 10 2.15 -4.72 -0.55
CA ILE A 10 1.27 -4.33 0.57
C ILE A 10 0.96 -5.55 1.45
N ASN A 11 0.66 -6.70 0.85
CA ASN A 11 0.32 -7.91 1.61
C ASN A 11 1.52 -8.48 2.41
N SER A 12 2.75 -8.18 1.99
CA SER A 12 3.97 -8.60 2.69
C SER A 12 4.27 -7.79 3.95
N LEU A 13 3.54 -6.70 4.22
CA LEU A 13 3.61 -5.97 5.49
C LEU A 13 3.10 -6.87 6.63
N LYS A 14 4.00 -7.65 7.23
CA LYS A 14 3.69 -8.65 8.28
C LYS A 14 3.53 -8.04 9.68
N VAL A 15 4.24 -6.96 9.96
CA VAL A 15 4.30 -6.33 11.29
C VAL A 15 3.42 -5.09 11.31
N GLU A 16 2.70 -4.90 12.41
CA GLU A 16 1.99 -3.65 12.68
C GLU A 16 2.99 -2.47 12.67
N GLY A 17 2.60 -1.36 12.05
CA GLY A 17 3.50 -0.23 11.85
C GLY A 17 4.48 -0.38 10.69
N GLY A 18 4.51 -1.52 10.00
CA GLY A 18 5.26 -1.67 8.75
C GLY A 18 4.79 -0.66 7.70
N VAL A 19 5.75 0.00 7.03
CA VAL A 19 5.51 1.07 6.06
C VAL A 19 6.04 0.68 4.69
N LEU A 20 5.24 0.94 3.66
CA LEU A 20 5.64 0.85 2.27
C LEU A 20 5.40 2.17 1.55
N LYS A 21 6.37 2.60 0.75
CA LYS A 21 6.32 3.86 0.01
C LYS A 21 6.26 3.61 -1.49
N PHE A 22 5.35 4.27 -2.16
CA PHE A 22 5.19 4.22 -3.60
C PHE A 22 5.36 5.60 -4.21
N PRO A 23 6.34 5.81 -5.11
CA PRO A 23 6.51 7.09 -5.79
C PRO A 23 5.34 7.36 -6.74
N LYS A 24 4.75 8.55 -6.62
CA LYS A 24 3.54 8.98 -7.35
C LYS A 24 3.70 9.02 -8.88
N PRO A 25 4.88 9.36 -9.46
CA PRO A 25 5.07 9.30 -10.92
C PRO A 25 4.88 7.90 -11.51
N LEU A 26 5.06 6.86 -10.70
CA LEU A 26 4.99 5.46 -11.14
C LEU A 26 3.66 4.78 -10.76
N TYR A 27 3.09 5.19 -9.63
CA TYR A 27 1.93 4.52 -9.05
C TYR A 27 0.88 5.55 -8.64
N ARG A 28 -0.32 5.43 -9.24
CA ARG A 28 -1.44 6.32 -8.92
C ARG A 28 -1.96 6.01 -7.51
N PRO A 29 -2.16 7.02 -6.63
CA PRO A 29 -2.67 6.80 -5.28
C PRO A 29 -4.03 6.07 -5.23
N SER A 30 -4.90 6.26 -6.22
CA SER A 30 -6.18 5.57 -6.32
C SER A 30 -6.04 4.06 -6.48
N ILE A 31 -5.06 3.60 -7.27
CA ILE A 31 -4.76 2.18 -7.46
C ILE A 31 -4.27 1.58 -6.13
N ILE A 32 -3.38 2.28 -5.43
CA ILE A 32 -2.84 1.83 -4.15
C ILE A 32 -3.95 1.70 -3.10
N ARG A 33 -4.85 2.68 -3.00
CA ARG A 33 -6.02 2.62 -2.10
C ARG A 33 -6.95 1.45 -2.43
N SER A 34 -7.25 1.25 -3.71
CA SER A 34 -8.12 0.16 -4.15
C SER A 34 -7.52 -1.20 -3.80
N ILE A 35 -6.23 -1.41 -4.08
CA ILE A 35 -5.53 -2.66 -3.77
C ILE A 35 -5.45 -2.88 -2.26
N ALA A 36 -5.13 -1.86 -1.47
CA ALA A 36 -5.12 -1.97 -0.01
C ALA A 36 -6.50 -2.38 0.53
N GLY A 37 -7.59 -1.79 0.00
CA GLY A 37 -8.97 -2.14 0.35
C GLY A 37 -9.31 -3.59 0.01
N GLN A 38 -8.91 -4.08 -1.18
CA GLN A 38 -9.09 -5.48 -1.55
C GLN A 38 -8.35 -6.42 -0.59
N ILE A 39 -7.10 -6.12 -0.23
CA ILE A 39 -6.34 -6.95 0.71
C ILE A 39 -7.02 -6.95 2.10
N THR A 40 -7.59 -5.83 2.53
CA THR A 40 -8.39 -5.78 3.76
C THR A 40 -9.57 -6.74 3.70
N SER A 41 -10.34 -6.73 2.60
CA SER A 41 -11.45 -7.65 2.41
C SER A 41 -11.02 -9.12 2.36
N ASP A 42 -9.89 -9.40 1.70
CA ASP A 42 -9.43 -10.78 1.46
C ASP A 42 -8.75 -11.40 2.68
N SER A 43 -8.08 -10.60 3.53
CA SER A 43 -7.18 -11.09 4.58
C SER A 43 -7.47 -10.57 5.98
N GLY A 44 -8.37 -9.60 6.12
CA GLY A 44 -8.65 -8.92 7.40
C GLY A 44 -7.58 -7.96 7.89
N LYS A 45 -6.41 -7.90 7.24
CA LYS A 45 -5.34 -6.93 7.58
C LYS A 45 -5.81 -5.51 7.27
N LYS A 46 -5.59 -4.56 8.18
CA LYS A 46 -5.95 -3.16 7.93
C LYS A 46 -4.74 -2.31 7.57
N PHE A 47 -4.99 -1.32 6.72
CA PHE A 47 -3.98 -0.41 6.22
C PHE A 47 -4.45 1.04 6.29
N ASN A 48 -3.56 1.94 6.68
CA ASN A 48 -3.71 3.37 6.53
C ASN A 48 -2.95 3.80 5.28
N VAL A 49 -3.61 4.50 4.36
CA VAL A 49 -3.03 4.94 3.09
C VAL A 49 -3.05 6.46 3.03
N SER A 50 -1.88 7.07 3.09
CA SER A 50 -1.69 8.52 3.02
C SER A 50 -0.97 8.90 1.73
N ALA A 51 -1.56 9.81 0.94
CA ALA A 51 -0.95 10.31 -0.29
C ALA A 51 -0.39 11.72 -0.05
N SER A 52 0.88 11.94 -0.41
CA SER A 52 1.54 13.24 -0.39
C SER A 52 1.78 13.75 -1.82
N LEU A 53 2.53 14.85 -1.94
CA LEU A 53 2.86 15.43 -3.24
C LEU A 53 3.64 14.45 -4.12
N ASN A 54 4.59 13.71 -3.53
CA ASN A 54 5.59 12.91 -4.25
C ASN A 54 5.41 11.40 -4.09
N GLU A 55 4.75 10.94 -3.03
CA GLU A 55 4.63 9.52 -2.71
C GLU A 55 3.27 9.16 -2.10
N THR A 56 2.94 7.87 -2.12
CA THR A 56 1.87 7.29 -1.33
C THR A 56 2.47 6.34 -0.31
N ILE A 57 2.10 6.53 0.95
CA ILE A 57 2.57 5.76 2.08
C ILE A 57 1.45 4.82 2.51
N VAL A 58 1.76 3.53 2.57
CA VAL A 58 0.86 2.49 3.10
C VAL A 58 1.46 2.01 4.41
N LYS A 59 0.70 2.13 5.51
CA LYS A 59 1.09 1.66 6.84
C LYS A 59 0.12 0.58 7.30
N ARG A 60 0.61 -0.56 7.77
CA ARG A 60 -0.24 -1.57 8.41
C ARG A 60 -0.70 -1.08 9.79
N VAL A 61 -2.01 -1.17 10.06
CA VAL A 61 -2.67 -0.65 11.27
C VAL A 61 -3.65 -1.69 11.84
N MET A 62 -3.13 -2.67 12.58
CA MET A 62 -3.85 -3.86 13.11
C MET A 62 -4.47 -4.76 12.04
#